data_AF-K0YLH2-F1
#
_entry.id   AF-K0YLH2-F1
#
_cell.length_a   1.000
_cell.length_b   1.000
_cell.length_c   1.000
_cell.angle_alpha   90.00
_cell.angle_beta   90.00
_cell.angle_gamma   90.00
#
_symmetry.space_group_name_H-M   'P 1'
#
loop_
_entity.id
_entity.type
_entity.pdbx_description
1 polymer ?
#
loop_
_entity_poly.entity_id
_entity_poly.type
_entity_poly.pdbx_seq_one_letter_code
_entity_poly.pdbx_strand_id
1 'polypeptide(L)'
;MGLDAYVTCNCFEEGKLSNPPEPFTMDDVYRDEEGFLCSHMLDSLRKSLGYSDYIDRHAALNDRFHDWVDHACEHEDGEYCSEWVGNWAGAREFQSVVEELGGNDRYPVLSGLIPDSNGGCFPAELAKKAIEEIDDLVESARGLVFNSLVCEDSESPIWSCADHASHPILMGPGFEMGMEGNAAYFVDGKGRTLKSRRFRQDPIGLEGENGSQEMAITLHETGERIRSFDSIGPHGAPKVAREFWVEPREAPFMYEGRYYRAERIRSLLVASVETGNPIRWC
;
A
#
# COMPACT_ATOMS: atom_id res chain seq x y z
N MET A 1 -3.70 6.04 -2.93
CA MET A 1 -2.46 6.14 -2.12
C MET A 1 -1.89 4.74 -1.97
N GLY A 2 -0.58 4.61 -2.15
CA GLY A 2 0.19 3.37 -2.07
C GLY A 2 0.77 3.15 -0.67
N LEU A 3 1.41 1.99 -0.51
CA LEU A 3 2.38 1.69 0.53
C LEU A 3 3.72 1.49 -0.18
N ASP A 4 4.60 2.46 0.00
CA ASP A 4 5.97 2.44 -0.49
C ASP A 4 6.90 2.14 0.69
N ALA A 5 8.06 1.56 0.41
CA ALA A 5 9.06 1.37 1.44
C ALA A 5 10.47 1.31 0.87
N TYR A 6 11.42 1.69 1.71
CA TYR A 6 12.83 1.69 1.36
C TYR A 6 13.72 1.29 2.53
N VAL A 7 14.96 0.92 2.22
CA VAL A 7 16.06 0.69 3.16
C VAL A 7 17.22 1.60 2.76
N THR A 8 17.72 2.41 3.68
CA THR A 8 18.82 3.33 3.41
C THR A 8 20.14 2.59 3.17
N CYS A 9 20.99 3.15 2.30
CA CYS A 9 22.35 2.67 2.12
C CYS A 9 23.29 3.14 3.26
N ASN A 10 24.44 2.47 3.36
CA ASN A 10 25.51 2.82 4.30
C ASN A 10 26.58 3.75 3.71
N CYS A 11 26.35 4.31 2.51
CA CYS A 11 27.36 5.11 1.81
C CYS A 11 27.80 6.35 2.60
N PHE A 12 26.92 6.92 3.44
CA PHE A 12 27.29 8.03 4.31
C PHE A 12 28.27 7.60 5.40
N GLU A 13 27.94 6.54 6.13
CA GLU A 13 28.76 5.98 7.21
C GLU A 13 30.10 5.42 6.70
N GLU A 14 30.10 4.92 5.46
CA GLU A 14 31.29 4.41 4.78
C GLU A 14 32.13 5.49 4.08
N GLY A 15 31.71 6.76 4.12
CA GLY A 15 32.43 7.88 3.51
C GLY A 15 32.49 7.83 1.97
N LYS A 16 31.46 7.25 1.35
CA LYS A 16 31.34 7.05 -0.11
C LYS A 16 30.49 8.09 -0.82
N LEU A 17 29.94 9.08 -0.11
CA LEU A 17 29.21 10.16 -0.77
C LEU A 17 30.14 11.00 -1.65
N SER A 18 29.59 11.53 -2.72
CA SER A 18 30.19 12.61 -3.50
C SER A 18 30.29 13.89 -2.66
N ASN A 19 31.13 14.84 -3.07
CA ASN A 19 31.22 16.12 -2.36
C ASN A 19 29.90 16.90 -2.51
N PRO A 20 29.34 17.44 -1.42
CA PRO A 20 28.14 18.26 -1.51
C PRO A 20 28.44 19.59 -2.23
N PRO A 21 27.43 20.22 -2.84
CA PRO A 21 27.62 21.45 -3.59
C PRO A 21 27.97 22.63 -2.67
N GLU A 22 28.76 23.61 -3.14
CA GLU A 22 28.98 24.84 -2.35
C GLU A 22 27.64 25.53 -2.02
N PRO A 23 27.44 26.03 -0.79
CA PRO A 23 28.42 26.23 0.28
C PRO A 23 28.49 25.07 1.31
N PHE A 24 27.85 23.95 1.04
CA PHE A 24 27.82 22.80 1.95
C PHE A 24 29.20 22.12 2.02
N THR A 25 29.47 21.48 3.15
CA THR A 25 30.68 20.65 3.35
C THR A 25 30.26 19.33 4.00
N MET A 26 31.07 18.28 3.91
CA MET A 26 30.71 16.99 4.54
C MET A 26 30.50 17.11 6.07
N ASP A 27 31.20 18.03 6.75
CA ASP A 27 31.01 18.30 8.18
C ASP A 27 29.65 18.95 8.50
N ASP A 28 28.95 19.47 7.50
CA ASP A 28 27.61 20.04 7.63
C ASP A 28 26.51 18.98 7.46
N VAL A 29 26.83 17.86 6.82
CA VAL A 29 25.89 16.79 6.49
C VAL A 29 25.80 15.80 7.64
N TYR A 30 24.58 15.47 8.04
CA TYR A 30 24.32 14.43 9.03
C TYR A 30 23.11 13.59 8.61
N ARG A 31 22.98 12.40 9.21
CA ARG A 31 21.79 11.57 9.06
C ARG A 31 20.91 11.73 10.29
N ASP A 32 19.64 12.07 10.09
CA ASP A 32 18.70 12.27 11.19
C ASP A 32 18.12 10.94 11.72
N GLU A 33 17.25 11.01 12.73
CA GLU A 33 16.61 9.83 13.33
C GLU A 33 15.69 9.09 12.33
N GLU A 34 15.19 9.81 11.34
CA GLU A 34 14.39 9.29 10.24
C GLU A 34 15.24 8.79 9.06
N GLY A 35 16.57 8.79 9.19
CA GLY A 35 17.49 8.22 8.21
C GLY A 35 17.75 9.12 7.00
N PHE A 36 17.20 10.33 6.97
CA PHE A 36 17.39 11.28 5.89
C PHE A 36 18.72 12.02 6.05
N LEU A 37 19.36 12.33 4.92
CA LEU A 37 20.51 13.23 4.92
C LEU A 37 20.02 14.68 5.07
N CYS A 38 20.51 15.34 6.12
CA CYS A 38 20.16 16.69 6.53
C CYS A 38 21.41 17.58 6.60
N SER A 39 21.20 18.89 6.66
CA SER A 39 22.26 19.90 6.75
C SER A 39 22.10 20.73 8.02
N HIS A 40 23.14 20.78 8.84
CA HIS A 40 23.18 21.63 10.05
C HIS A 40 22.99 23.12 9.69
N MET A 41 23.54 23.57 8.56
CA MET A 41 23.36 24.93 8.05
C MET A 41 21.90 25.20 7.69
N LEU A 42 21.25 24.34 6.91
CA LEU A 42 19.83 24.52 6.55
C LEU A 42 18.94 24.54 7.78
N ASP A 43 19.19 23.64 8.74
CA ASP A 43 18.44 23.60 10.00
C ASP A 43 18.61 24.90 10.80
N SER A 44 19.83 25.42 10.90
CA SER A 44 20.12 26.67 11.58
C SER A 44 19.41 27.85 10.90
N LEU A 45 19.43 27.90 9.56
CA LEU A 45 18.73 28.93 8.78
C LEU A 45 17.22 28.87 9.02
N ARG A 46 16.62 27.68 8.87
CA ARG A 46 15.18 27.43 9.08
C ARG A 46 14.75 27.85 10.49
N LYS A 47 15.53 27.50 11.51
CA LYS A 47 15.28 27.87 12.90
C LYS A 47 15.34 29.38 13.15
N SER A 48 16.23 30.09 12.45
CA SER A 48 16.46 31.53 12.67
C SER A 48 15.43 32.45 12.00
N LEU A 49 14.84 32.02 10.88
CA LEU A 49 13.95 32.84 10.05
C LEU A 49 12.47 32.46 10.21
N GLY A 50 12.17 31.24 10.65
CA GLY A 50 10.83 30.68 10.54
C GLY A 50 10.53 30.20 9.11
N TYR A 51 9.49 29.37 8.93
CA TYR A 51 9.29 28.62 7.69
C TYR A 51 9.06 29.51 6.45
N SER A 52 8.18 30.53 6.53
CA SER A 52 7.86 31.38 5.37
C SER A 52 9.08 32.17 4.90
N ASP A 53 9.76 32.88 5.81
CA ASP A 53 10.95 33.67 5.47
C ASP A 53 12.12 32.79 5.01
N TYR A 54 12.23 31.56 5.53
CA TYR A 54 13.21 30.59 5.06
C TYR A 54 12.96 30.20 3.60
N ILE A 55 11.74 29.80 3.25
CA ILE A 55 11.40 29.42 1.87
C ILE A 55 11.62 30.61 0.93
N ASP A 56 11.14 31.80 1.27
CA ASP A 56 11.26 32.99 0.42
C ASP A 56 12.72 33.37 0.12
N ARG A 57 13.66 33.07 1.03
CA ARG A 57 15.07 33.47 0.91
C ARG A 57 16.01 32.34 0.49
N HIS A 58 15.65 31.10 0.81
CA HIS A 58 16.57 29.96 0.75
C HIS A 58 16.01 28.73 0.03
N ALA A 59 14.83 28.79 -0.60
CA ALA A 59 14.31 27.68 -1.41
C ALA A 59 15.34 27.15 -2.42
N ALA A 60 15.96 28.03 -3.21
CA ALA A 60 16.97 27.60 -4.18
C ALA A 60 18.23 26.96 -3.56
N LEU A 61 18.58 27.32 -2.31
CA LEU A 61 19.69 26.70 -1.60
C LEU A 61 19.29 25.32 -1.03
N ASN A 62 18.06 25.21 -0.53
CA ASN A 62 17.44 23.97 -0.08
C ASN A 62 17.33 22.97 -1.24
N ASP A 63 16.79 23.39 -2.38
CA ASP A 63 16.60 22.54 -3.55
C ASP A 63 17.93 22.01 -4.08
N ARG A 64 18.99 22.84 -4.09
CA ARG A 64 20.34 22.40 -4.47
C ARG A 64 20.92 21.35 -3.53
N PHE A 65 20.57 21.40 -2.24
CA PHE A 65 20.99 20.37 -1.29
C PHE A 65 20.26 19.06 -1.54
N HIS A 66 18.93 19.11 -1.70
CA HIS A 66 18.12 17.92 -1.94
C HIS A 66 18.41 17.27 -3.30
N ASP A 67 18.60 18.06 -4.37
CA ASP A 67 19.06 17.55 -5.68
C ASP A 67 20.40 16.80 -5.58
N TRP A 68 21.28 17.24 -4.67
CA TRP A 68 22.50 16.48 -4.38
C TRP A 68 22.21 15.23 -3.54
N VAL A 69 21.34 15.29 -2.53
CA VAL A 69 20.97 14.12 -1.70
C VAL A 69 20.43 12.98 -2.57
N ASP A 70 19.57 13.30 -3.54
CA ASP A 70 18.96 12.35 -4.48
C ASP A 70 20.02 11.57 -5.30
N HIS A 71 21.22 12.13 -5.44
CA HIS A 71 22.32 11.58 -6.24
C HIS A 71 23.66 11.55 -5.49
N ALA A 72 23.63 11.59 -4.15
CA ALA A 72 24.84 11.78 -3.35
C ALA A 72 25.78 10.58 -3.48
N CYS A 73 25.26 9.40 -3.81
CA CYS A 73 26.02 8.17 -4.01
C CYS A 73 25.49 7.35 -5.19
N GLU A 74 25.99 6.13 -5.37
CA GLU A 74 25.54 5.23 -6.43
C GLU A 74 24.09 4.73 -6.26
N HIS A 75 23.53 4.88 -5.05
CA HIS A 75 22.14 4.56 -4.73
C HIS A 75 21.30 5.82 -4.89
N GLU A 76 20.30 5.76 -5.78
CA GLU A 76 19.30 6.81 -5.97
C GLU A 76 18.59 7.09 -4.64
N ASP A 77 18.40 8.36 -4.31
CA ASP A 77 17.81 8.84 -3.05
C ASP A 77 18.52 8.34 -1.76
N GLY A 78 19.73 7.77 -1.90
CA GLY A 78 20.43 7.10 -0.81
C GLY A 78 19.75 5.79 -0.38
N GLU A 79 18.88 5.22 -1.21
CA GLU A 79 18.09 4.02 -0.93
C GLU A 79 18.81 2.78 -1.49
N TYR A 80 19.26 1.88 -0.61
CA TYR A 80 19.85 0.60 -1.01
C TYR A 80 18.84 -0.29 -1.72
N CYS A 81 17.58 -0.23 -1.30
CA CYS A 81 16.46 -0.90 -1.92
C CYS A 81 15.20 -0.05 -1.70
N SER A 82 14.42 0.12 -2.76
CA SER A 82 13.15 0.83 -2.77
C SER A 82 12.11 -0.01 -3.50
N GLU A 83 10.93 -0.18 -2.92
CA GLU A 83 9.87 -0.99 -3.49
C GLU A 83 8.48 -0.38 -3.25
N TRP A 84 7.69 -0.30 -4.32
CA TRP A 84 6.24 -0.11 -4.22
C TRP A 84 5.60 -1.46 -3.86
N VAL A 85 5.16 -1.60 -2.60
CA VAL A 85 4.58 -2.86 -2.09
C VAL A 85 3.15 -3.06 -2.61
N GLY A 86 2.40 -1.98 -2.79
CA GLY A 86 1.07 -2.03 -3.37
C GLY A 86 0.22 -0.84 -2.97
N ASN A 87 -1.07 -0.90 -3.28
CA ASN A 87 -2.06 -0.02 -2.66
C ASN A 87 -2.50 -0.59 -1.30
N TRP A 88 -3.23 0.22 -0.52
CA TRP A 88 -3.77 -0.22 0.77
C TRP A 88 -4.66 -1.47 0.69
N ALA A 89 -5.37 -1.66 -0.42
CA ALA A 89 -6.09 -2.90 -0.69
C ALA A 89 -5.16 -4.12 -0.72
N GLY A 90 -4.03 -4.01 -1.42
CA GLY A 90 -3.02 -5.04 -1.45
C GLY A 90 -2.31 -5.26 -0.10
N ALA A 91 -2.04 -4.20 0.64
CA ALA A 91 -1.49 -4.31 1.99
C ALA A 91 -2.43 -5.13 2.91
N ARG A 92 -3.74 -4.83 2.88
CA ARG A 92 -4.76 -5.57 3.63
C ARG A 92 -4.94 -7.01 3.14
N GLU A 93 -4.80 -7.26 1.84
CA GLU A 93 -4.78 -8.62 1.28
C GLU A 93 -3.60 -9.43 1.85
N PHE A 94 -2.39 -8.86 1.93
CA PHE A 94 -1.24 -9.55 2.53
C PHE A 94 -1.48 -9.86 4.01
N GLN A 95 -1.98 -8.90 4.78
CA GLN A 95 -2.34 -9.12 6.18
C GLN A 95 -3.40 -10.22 6.32
N SER A 96 -4.41 -10.25 5.45
CA SER A 96 -5.44 -11.30 5.44
C SER A 96 -4.84 -12.70 5.17
N VAL A 97 -3.86 -12.80 4.25
CA VAL A 97 -3.15 -14.06 3.98
C VAL A 97 -2.35 -14.52 5.21
N VAL A 98 -1.70 -13.60 5.91
CA VAL A 98 -0.98 -13.88 7.17
C VAL A 98 -1.95 -14.38 8.24
N GLU A 99 -3.08 -13.69 8.44
CA GLU A 99 -4.11 -14.06 9.40
C GLU A 99 -4.70 -15.45 9.12
N GLU A 100 -5.10 -15.71 7.87
CA GLU A 100 -5.71 -16.98 7.45
C GLU A 100 -4.77 -18.18 7.66
N LEU A 101 -3.47 -17.97 7.49
CA LEU A 101 -2.46 -19.04 7.67
C LEU A 101 -1.98 -19.22 9.12
N GLY A 102 -2.60 -18.53 10.08
CA GLY A 102 -2.33 -18.69 11.52
C GLY A 102 -1.93 -17.41 12.25
N GLY A 103 -1.88 -16.27 11.55
CA GLY A 103 -1.66 -14.95 12.14
C GLY A 103 -0.48 -14.90 13.10
N ASN A 104 -0.66 -14.25 14.24
CA ASN A 104 0.40 -14.05 15.23
C ASN A 104 0.91 -15.36 15.88
N ASP A 105 0.13 -16.44 15.84
CA ASP A 105 0.54 -17.73 16.41
C ASP A 105 1.59 -18.43 15.53
N ARG A 106 1.53 -18.24 14.20
CA ARG A 106 2.48 -18.81 13.25
C ARG A 106 3.51 -17.79 12.73
N TYR A 107 3.06 -16.57 12.45
CA TYR A 107 3.86 -15.49 11.88
C TYR A 107 3.86 -14.25 12.78
N PRO A 108 4.44 -14.33 13.99
CA PRO A 108 4.44 -13.22 14.93
C PRO A 108 5.19 -11.98 14.40
N VAL A 109 6.16 -12.15 13.50
CA VAL A 109 6.90 -11.02 12.93
C VAL A 109 6.13 -10.41 11.74
N LEU A 110 5.61 -11.23 10.82
CA LEU A 110 4.84 -10.70 9.68
C LEU A 110 3.53 -10.04 10.12
N SER A 111 2.90 -10.51 11.20
CA SER A 111 1.67 -9.92 11.74
C SER A 111 1.84 -8.46 12.15
N GLY A 112 3.06 -8.02 12.45
CA GLY A 112 3.40 -6.64 12.79
C GLY A 112 4.27 -5.93 11.74
N LEU A 113 4.45 -6.50 10.54
CA LEU A 113 5.38 -5.98 9.54
C LEU A 113 4.85 -4.73 8.84
N ILE A 114 3.61 -4.78 8.35
CA ILE A 114 2.96 -3.69 7.63
C ILE A 114 2.30 -2.73 8.63
N PRO A 115 2.60 -1.42 8.61
CA PRO A 115 1.97 -0.45 9.49
C PRO A 115 0.50 -0.20 9.12
N ASP A 116 -0.28 0.32 10.07
CA ASP A 116 -1.70 0.66 9.84
C ASP A 116 -1.92 1.99 9.12
N SER A 117 -0.88 2.80 8.94
CA SER A 117 -0.89 4.08 8.25
C SER A 117 0.42 4.30 7.51
N ASN A 118 0.45 5.32 6.64
CA ASN A 118 1.70 5.81 6.05
C ASN A 118 2.68 6.24 7.16
N GLY A 119 3.96 5.97 6.96
CA GLY A 119 5.00 6.20 7.96
C GLY A 119 5.28 4.99 8.86
N GLY A 120 6.38 5.10 9.62
CA GLY A 120 6.83 4.08 10.55
C GLY A 120 8.03 3.29 10.03
N CYS A 121 8.56 2.43 10.89
CA CYS A 121 9.72 1.60 10.56
C CYS A 121 9.54 0.16 11.02
N PHE A 122 10.12 -0.75 10.26
CA PHE A 122 10.29 -2.15 10.65
C PHE A 122 11.76 -2.40 11.02
N PRO A 123 12.04 -2.90 12.24
CA PRO A 123 13.40 -2.97 12.78
C PRO A 123 14.25 -4.04 12.08
N ALA A 124 15.52 -3.71 11.82
CA ALA A 124 16.44 -4.59 11.11
C ALA A 124 16.72 -5.91 11.86
N GLU A 125 16.67 -5.89 13.19
CA GLU A 125 16.89 -7.06 14.04
C GLU A 125 15.85 -8.16 13.82
N LEU A 126 14.66 -7.80 13.33
CA LEU A 126 13.59 -8.75 13.02
C LEU A 126 13.62 -9.23 11.56
N ALA A 127 14.38 -8.57 10.68
CA ALA A 127 14.32 -8.81 9.24
C ALA A 127 14.66 -10.25 8.86
N LYS A 128 15.69 -10.84 9.48
CA LYS A 128 16.06 -12.24 9.22
C LYS A 128 14.92 -13.21 9.54
N LYS A 129 14.23 -13.01 10.66
CA LYS A 129 13.11 -13.87 11.06
C LYS A 129 11.90 -13.65 10.16
N ALA A 130 11.64 -12.41 9.75
CA ALA A 130 10.60 -12.11 8.78
C ALA A 130 10.85 -12.78 7.41
N ILE A 131 12.10 -12.95 6.98
CA ILE A 131 12.43 -13.71 5.75
C ILE A 131 12.02 -15.19 5.91
N GLU A 132 12.31 -15.80 7.05
CA GLU A 132 11.91 -17.18 7.32
C GLU A 132 10.38 -17.33 7.30
N GLU A 133 9.68 -16.39 7.94
CA GLU A 133 8.21 -16.37 7.96
C GLU A 133 7.61 -16.11 6.57
N ILE A 134 8.17 -15.21 5.76
CA ILE A 134 7.61 -14.88 4.43
C ILE A 134 7.83 -16.01 3.42
N ASP A 135 8.95 -16.73 3.52
CA ASP A 135 9.23 -17.89 2.67
C ASP A 135 8.24 -19.04 2.98
N ASP A 136 7.93 -19.30 4.27
CA ASP A 136 6.90 -20.25 4.68
C ASP A 136 5.48 -19.80 4.27
N LEU A 137 5.19 -18.51 4.41
CA LEU A 137 3.91 -17.91 4.02
C LEU A 137 3.65 -18.12 2.53
N VAL A 138 4.62 -17.79 1.66
CA VAL A 138 4.46 -17.90 0.19
C VAL A 138 4.16 -19.33 -0.22
N GLU A 139 4.86 -20.31 0.34
CA GLU A 139 4.62 -21.72 0.02
C GLU A 139 3.27 -22.20 0.56
N SER A 140 2.90 -21.80 1.77
CA SER A 140 1.60 -22.16 2.37
C SER A 140 0.42 -21.49 1.68
N ALA A 141 0.60 -20.28 1.15
CA ALA A 141 -0.44 -19.48 0.53
C ALA A 141 -0.92 -20.04 -0.82
N ARG A 142 -0.12 -20.90 -1.48
CA ARG A 142 -0.45 -21.48 -2.79
C ARG A 142 -1.77 -22.26 -2.78
N GLY A 143 -2.10 -22.90 -1.65
CA GLY A 143 -3.31 -23.72 -1.51
C GLY A 143 -4.51 -22.99 -0.92
N LEU A 144 -4.40 -21.68 -0.65
CA LEU A 144 -5.51 -20.93 -0.08
C LEU A 144 -6.60 -20.70 -1.10
N VAL A 145 -7.85 -20.82 -0.67
CA VAL A 145 -9.03 -20.49 -1.47
C VAL A 145 -9.65 -19.24 -0.88
N PHE A 146 -9.79 -18.21 -1.70
CA PHE A 146 -10.41 -16.93 -1.33
C PHE A 146 -11.74 -16.78 -2.04
N ASN A 147 -12.66 -16.06 -1.42
CA ASN A 147 -13.87 -15.62 -2.10
C ASN A 147 -13.53 -14.38 -2.93
N SER A 148 -13.66 -14.50 -4.24
CA SER A 148 -13.38 -13.43 -5.17
C SER A 148 -14.67 -12.83 -5.72
N LEU A 149 -14.78 -11.51 -5.64
CA LEU A 149 -15.77 -10.74 -6.38
C LEU A 149 -15.30 -10.58 -7.81
N VAL A 150 -16.07 -11.09 -8.76
CA VAL A 150 -15.77 -11.05 -10.18
C VAL A 150 -16.91 -10.40 -10.95
N CYS A 151 -16.67 -9.98 -12.19
CA CYS A 151 -17.70 -9.43 -13.06
C CYS A 151 -17.65 -10.06 -14.46
N GLU A 152 -18.75 -9.93 -15.21
CA GLU A 152 -18.95 -10.61 -16.49
C GLU A 152 -17.92 -10.29 -17.59
N ASP A 153 -17.24 -9.15 -17.48
CA ASP A 153 -16.28 -8.64 -18.46
C ASP A 153 -14.83 -8.57 -17.94
N SER A 154 -14.51 -9.22 -16.81
CA SER A 154 -13.15 -9.23 -16.24
C SER A 154 -12.69 -10.64 -15.87
N GLU A 155 -11.53 -11.05 -16.40
CA GLU A 155 -10.87 -12.29 -15.98
C GLU A 155 -10.23 -12.15 -14.59
N SER A 156 -9.70 -10.98 -14.27
CA SER A 156 -9.16 -10.68 -12.95
C SER A 156 -10.28 -10.38 -11.95
N PRO A 157 -10.16 -10.85 -10.70
CA PRO A 157 -11.12 -10.50 -9.67
C PRO A 157 -11.05 -8.99 -9.38
N ILE A 158 -12.22 -8.40 -9.13
CA ILE A 158 -12.33 -7.01 -8.69
C ILE A 158 -11.78 -6.87 -7.26
N TRP A 159 -12.06 -7.89 -6.45
CA TRP A 159 -11.59 -8.01 -5.08
C TRP A 159 -11.53 -9.47 -4.65
N SER A 160 -10.69 -9.79 -3.68
CA SER A 160 -10.67 -11.09 -3.03
C SER A 160 -10.60 -10.92 -1.51
N CYS A 161 -11.30 -11.77 -0.78
CA CYS A 161 -11.33 -11.74 0.68
C CYS A 161 -11.13 -13.17 1.22
N ALA A 162 -10.34 -13.28 2.29
CA ALA A 162 -10.29 -14.51 3.09
C ALA A 162 -11.66 -14.73 3.75
N ASP A 163 -11.94 -15.96 4.18
CA ASP A 163 -13.26 -16.34 4.73
C ASP A 163 -13.67 -15.50 5.96
N HIS A 164 -12.69 -15.06 6.74
CA HIS A 164 -12.90 -14.31 7.98
C HIS A 164 -12.54 -12.81 7.89
N ALA A 165 -11.98 -12.37 6.76
CA ALA A 165 -11.67 -10.95 6.56
C ALA A 165 -12.93 -10.17 6.16
N SER A 166 -13.02 -8.94 6.66
CA SER A 166 -14.04 -7.96 6.25
C SER A 166 -13.37 -6.59 6.11
N HIS A 167 -13.22 -6.15 4.86
CA HIS A 167 -12.69 -4.84 4.55
C HIS A 167 -13.60 -4.13 3.53
N PRO A 168 -13.88 -2.83 3.75
CA PRO A 168 -14.60 -2.02 2.77
C PRO A 168 -13.81 -1.94 1.46
N ILE A 169 -14.48 -2.25 0.35
CA ILE A 169 -13.98 -2.10 -1.03
C ILE A 169 -14.30 -0.69 -1.55
N LEU A 170 -15.50 -0.20 -1.25
CA LEU A 170 -15.98 1.11 -1.70
C LEU A 170 -16.70 1.79 -0.54
N MET A 171 -16.27 3.02 -0.22
CA MET A 171 -16.88 3.84 0.83
C MET A 171 -17.17 5.24 0.32
N GLY A 172 -18.35 5.75 0.64
CA GLY A 172 -18.75 7.12 0.38
C GLY A 172 -19.90 7.56 1.29
N PRO A 173 -20.36 8.81 1.16
CA PRO A 173 -21.43 9.33 2.00
C PRO A 173 -22.70 8.46 1.92
N GLY A 174 -23.00 7.74 3.00
CA GLY A 174 -24.19 6.89 3.09
C GLY A 174 -24.13 5.63 2.20
N PHE A 175 -22.94 5.17 1.81
CA PHE A 175 -22.78 3.89 1.13
C PHE A 175 -21.44 3.25 1.49
N GLU A 176 -21.50 1.99 1.88
CA GLU A 176 -20.32 1.14 2.01
C GLU A 176 -20.58 -0.20 1.33
N MET A 177 -19.57 -0.74 0.67
CA MET A 177 -19.57 -2.10 0.16
C MET A 177 -18.27 -2.77 0.56
N GLY A 178 -18.35 -4.05 0.94
CA GLY A 178 -17.19 -4.91 1.08
C GLY A 178 -17.53 -6.37 0.85
N MET A 179 -16.64 -7.25 1.25
CA MET A 179 -16.84 -8.70 1.24
C MET A 179 -16.84 -9.23 2.67
N GLU A 180 -17.69 -10.22 2.94
CA GLU A 180 -17.71 -10.95 4.21
C GLU A 180 -17.97 -12.42 3.89
N GLY A 181 -16.94 -13.26 4.01
CA GLY A 181 -16.96 -14.64 3.55
C GLY A 181 -17.34 -14.73 2.07
N ASN A 182 -18.38 -15.51 1.76
CA ASN A 182 -18.80 -15.82 0.39
C ASN A 182 -19.82 -14.85 -0.22
N ALA A 183 -20.02 -13.66 0.36
CA ALA A 183 -20.97 -12.67 -0.11
C ALA A 183 -20.39 -11.26 -0.06
N ALA A 184 -20.83 -10.42 -1.01
CA ALA A 184 -20.68 -8.99 -0.89
C ALA A 184 -21.68 -8.46 0.14
N TYR A 185 -21.25 -7.56 1.01
CA TYR A 185 -22.12 -6.80 1.89
C TYR A 185 -22.24 -5.35 1.40
N PHE A 186 -23.39 -4.75 1.69
CA PHE A 186 -23.71 -3.38 1.35
C PHE A 186 -24.36 -2.69 2.54
N VAL A 187 -23.86 -1.53 2.94
CA VAL A 187 -24.47 -0.67 3.94
C VAL A 187 -25.07 0.53 3.22
N ASP A 188 -26.40 0.70 3.30
CA ASP A 188 -27.08 1.83 2.70
C ASP A 188 -27.07 3.09 3.58
N GLY A 189 -27.56 4.21 3.07
CA GLY A 189 -27.58 5.49 3.79
C GLY A 189 -28.50 5.51 5.02
N LYS A 190 -29.23 4.43 5.28
CA LYS A 190 -30.05 4.23 6.48
C LYS A 190 -29.36 3.30 7.49
N GLY A 191 -28.14 2.84 7.20
CA GLY A 191 -27.38 1.90 8.03
C GLY A 191 -27.86 0.45 7.92
N ARG A 192 -28.66 0.10 6.90
CA ARG A 192 -29.08 -1.30 6.68
C ARG A 192 -27.95 -2.05 5.99
N THR A 193 -27.54 -3.18 6.57
CA THR A 193 -26.61 -4.11 5.93
C THR A 193 -27.38 -5.16 5.14
N LEU A 194 -27.14 -5.22 3.84
CA LEU A 194 -27.66 -6.22 2.91
C LEU A 194 -26.50 -7.08 2.41
N LYS A 195 -26.75 -8.36 2.12
CA LYS A 195 -25.74 -9.28 1.59
C LYS A 195 -26.25 -9.95 0.33
N SER A 196 -25.33 -10.20 -0.60
CA SER A 196 -25.63 -10.85 -1.86
C SER A 196 -24.40 -11.53 -2.42
N ARG A 197 -24.57 -12.73 -2.97
CA ARG A 197 -23.54 -13.45 -3.72
C ARG A 197 -23.54 -13.09 -5.19
N ARG A 198 -24.64 -12.51 -5.68
CA ARG A 198 -24.78 -12.08 -7.07
C ARG A 198 -25.64 -10.83 -7.17
N PHE A 199 -25.10 -9.79 -7.79
CA PHE A 199 -25.80 -8.54 -7.98
C PHE A 199 -25.54 -7.97 -9.37
N ARG A 200 -26.49 -7.16 -9.83
CA ARG A 200 -26.34 -6.36 -11.05
C ARG A 200 -26.13 -4.91 -10.67
N GLN A 201 -25.21 -4.23 -11.33
CA GLN A 201 -25.17 -2.76 -11.30
C GLN A 201 -25.63 -2.21 -12.65
N ASP A 202 -26.36 -1.10 -12.62
CA ASP A 202 -26.73 -0.33 -13.81
C ASP A 202 -26.43 1.16 -13.57
N PRO A 203 -25.82 1.88 -14.53
CA PRO A 203 -25.50 3.30 -14.37
C PRO A 203 -26.76 4.17 -14.30
N ILE A 204 -26.70 5.22 -13.48
CA ILE A 204 -27.75 6.23 -13.33
C ILE A 204 -27.22 7.56 -13.86
N GLY A 205 -27.98 8.18 -14.77
CA GLY A 205 -27.64 9.50 -15.31
C GLY A 205 -26.35 9.49 -16.13
N LEU A 206 -25.69 10.64 -16.21
CA LEU A 206 -24.40 10.80 -16.87
C LEU A 206 -23.27 10.81 -15.83
N GLU A 207 -22.07 10.45 -16.26
CA GLU A 207 -20.87 10.61 -15.46
C GLU A 207 -20.62 12.08 -15.12
N GLY A 208 -20.29 12.35 -13.86
CA GLY A 208 -19.98 13.68 -13.35
C GLY A 208 -18.62 14.17 -13.82
N GLU A 209 -18.35 15.47 -13.65
CA GLU A 209 -17.07 16.09 -14.03
C GLU A 209 -15.85 15.50 -13.31
N ASN A 210 -16.07 14.92 -12.12
CA ASN A 210 -15.05 14.21 -11.34
C ASN A 210 -14.83 12.77 -11.80
N GLY A 211 -15.47 12.34 -12.89
CA GLY A 211 -15.43 10.98 -13.37
C GLY A 211 -16.10 9.98 -12.43
N SER A 212 -17.04 10.40 -11.56
CA SER A 212 -17.89 9.52 -10.72
C SER A 212 -19.27 9.35 -11.37
N GLN A 213 -19.94 8.21 -11.19
CA GLN A 213 -21.32 8.04 -11.67
C GLN A 213 -22.13 7.19 -10.71
N GLU A 214 -23.29 7.70 -10.30
CA GLU A 214 -24.21 6.97 -9.43
C GLU A 214 -24.64 5.66 -10.12
N MET A 215 -24.65 4.56 -9.37
CA MET A 215 -25.12 3.27 -9.87
C MET A 215 -26.30 2.76 -9.05
N ALA A 216 -27.20 2.06 -9.73
CA ALA A 216 -28.23 1.26 -9.09
C ALA A 216 -27.74 -0.19 -9.00
N ILE A 217 -27.65 -0.71 -7.78
CA ILE A 217 -27.29 -2.10 -7.53
C ILE A 217 -28.55 -2.87 -7.18
N THR A 218 -28.81 -3.97 -7.89
CA THR A 218 -29.94 -4.87 -7.67
C THR A 218 -29.41 -6.21 -7.18
N LEU A 219 -29.78 -6.60 -5.96
CA LEU A 219 -29.35 -7.87 -5.35
C LEU A 219 -30.23 -9.00 -5.88
N HIS A 220 -29.65 -10.08 -6.40
CA HIS A 220 -30.45 -11.15 -7.02
C HIS A 220 -31.28 -11.94 -6.01
N GLU A 221 -30.76 -12.13 -4.80
CA GLU A 221 -31.42 -12.97 -3.78
C GLU A 221 -32.69 -12.34 -3.21
N THR A 222 -32.74 -11.01 -3.15
CA THR A 222 -33.85 -10.28 -2.51
C THR A 222 -34.63 -9.40 -3.48
N GLY A 223 -34.04 -9.06 -4.63
CA GLY A 223 -34.58 -8.02 -5.53
C GLY A 223 -34.46 -6.60 -4.97
N GLU A 224 -33.83 -6.41 -3.81
CA GLU A 224 -33.60 -5.10 -3.23
C GLU A 224 -32.71 -4.26 -4.13
N ARG A 225 -33.02 -2.97 -4.22
CA ARG A 225 -32.29 -2.01 -5.03
C ARG A 225 -31.68 -0.93 -4.14
N ILE A 226 -30.36 -0.80 -4.21
CA ILE A 226 -29.57 0.20 -3.49
C ILE A 226 -28.86 1.11 -4.48
N ARG A 227 -28.38 2.24 -3.98
CA ARG A 227 -27.62 3.20 -4.79
C ARG A 227 -26.21 3.31 -4.25
N SER A 228 -25.23 3.21 -5.14
CA SER A 228 -23.84 3.56 -4.86
C SER A 228 -23.53 4.91 -5.49
N PHE A 229 -22.62 5.66 -4.87
CA PHE A 229 -22.18 6.95 -5.41
C PHE A 229 -21.27 6.79 -6.64
N ASP A 230 -20.67 5.60 -6.82
CA ASP A 230 -19.80 5.30 -7.96
C ASP A 230 -19.88 3.83 -8.42
N SER A 231 -19.26 3.54 -9.56
CA SER A 231 -19.18 2.22 -10.18
C SER A 231 -18.28 1.25 -9.43
N ILE A 232 -18.78 0.03 -9.24
CA ILE A 232 -17.96 -1.13 -8.88
C ILE A 232 -17.36 -1.69 -10.18
N GLY A 233 -16.07 -2.00 -10.19
CA GLY A 233 -15.43 -2.60 -11.36
C GLY A 233 -13.93 -2.31 -11.46
N PRO A 234 -13.27 -2.79 -12.53
CA PRO A 234 -11.85 -2.58 -12.72
C PRO A 234 -11.53 -1.08 -12.84
N HIS A 235 -10.37 -0.68 -12.33
CA HIS A 235 -9.93 0.71 -12.40
C HIS A 235 -9.88 1.20 -13.87
N GLY A 236 -10.49 2.34 -14.15
CA GLY A 236 -10.54 2.94 -15.49
C GLY A 236 -11.51 2.26 -16.47
N ALA A 237 -12.25 1.24 -16.05
CA ALA A 237 -13.23 0.58 -16.91
C ALA A 237 -14.44 1.50 -17.19
N PRO A 238 -15.07 1.41 -18.37
CA PRO A 238 -16.28 2.16 -18.69
C PRO A 238 -17.40 1.89 -17.69
N LYS A 239 -18.22 2.89 -17.37
CA LYS A 239 -19.32 2.79 -16.41
C LYS A 239 -20.59 2.26 -17.05
N VAL A 240 -20.59 0.95 -17.29
CA VAL A 240 -21.68 0.24 -17.97
C VAL A 240 -22.39 -0.68 -16.99
N ALA A 241 -23.56 -1.16 -17.42
CA ALA A 241 -24.26 -2.20 -16.69
C ALA A 241 -23.41 -3.47 -16.64
N ARG A 242 -23.32 -4.08 -15.46
CA ARG A 242 -22.52 -5.29 -15.23
C ARG A 242 -23.18 -6.23 -14.24
N GLU A 243 -23.04 -7.52 -14.52
CA GLU A 243 -23.27 -8.59 -13.55
C GLU A 243 -22.01 -8.87 -12.72
N PHE A 244 -22.21 -9.09 -11.42
CA PHE A 244 -21.18 -9.44 -10.46
C PHE A 244 -21.58 -10.67 -9.68
N TRP A 245 -20.62 -11.50 -9.34
CA TRP A 245 -20.83 -12.64 -8.45
C TRP A 245 -19.60 -12.95 -7.62
N VAL A 246 -19.82 -13.67 -6.53
CA VAL A 246 -18.76 -14.19 -5.67
C VAL A 246 -18.51 -15.66 -5.98
N GLU A 247 -17.27 -15.98 -6.32
CA GLU A 247 -16.81 -17.36 -6.56
C GLU A 247 -15.52 -17.66 -5.79
N PRO A 248 -15.32 -18.92 -5.36
CA PRO A 248 -14.06 -19.34 -4.77
C PRO A 248 -12.97 -19.37 -5.85
N ARG A 249 -11.80 -18.79 -5.56
CA ARG A 249 -10.60 -18.88 -6.39
C ARG A 249 -9.40 -19.30 -5.56
N GLU A 250 -8.57 -20.17 -6.12
CA GLU A 250 -7.30 -20.58 -5.53
C GLU A 250 -6.27 -19.46 -5.71
N ALA A 251 -5.67 -19.02 -4.61
CA ALA A 251 -4.62 -18.01 -4.49
C ALA A 251 -4.76 -16.85 -5.51
N PRO A 252 -5.87 -16.09 -5.53
CA PRO A 252 -6.13 -15.07 -6.56
C PRO A 252 -5.13 -13.90 -6.53
N PHE A 253 -4.35 -13.78 -5.47
CA PHE A 253 -3.25 -12.83 -5.29
C PHE A 253 -1.92 -13.30 -5.91
N MET A 254 -1.85 -14.56 -6.35
CA MET A 254 -0.73 -15.08 -7.13
C MET A 254 -0.98 -14.88 -8.61
N TYR A 255 0.02 -14.35 -9.32
CA TYR A 255 0.00 -14.23 -10.77
C TYR A 255 1.16 -15.06 -11.34
N GLU A 256 0.86 -15.96 -12.26
CA GLU A 256 1.82 -16.93 -12.82
C GLU A 256 2.58 -17.72 -11.73
N GLY A 257 1.90 -18.03 -10.63
CA GLY A 257 2.48 -18.76 -9.50
C GLY A 257 3.42 -17.95 -8.60
N ARG A 258 3.49 -16.63 -8.82
CA ARG A 258 4.30 -15.68 -8.03
C ARG A 258 3.42 -14.81 -7.16
N TYR A 259 3.85 -14.60 -5.92
CA TYR A 259 3.22 -13.64 -5.02
C TYR A 259 4.04 -12.35 -4.96
N TYR A 260 3.88 -11.50 -5.99
CA TYR A 260 4.71 -10.31 -6.18
C TYR A 260 4.81 -9.42 -4.94
N ARG A 261 3.71 -9.24 -4.18
CA ARG A 261 3.75 -8.42 -2.97
C ARG A 261 4.68 -8.99 -1.91
N ALA A 262 4.62 -10.30 -1.68
CA ALA A 262 5.53 -10.97 -0.77
C ALA A 262 6.98 -10.90 -1.27
N GLU A 263 7.22 -11.02 -2.58
CA GLU A 263 8.56 -10.87 -3.16
C GLU A 263 9.14 -9.47 -2.94
N ARG A 264 8.33 -8.41 -3.10
CA ARG A 264 8.73 -7.00 -2.85
C ARG A 264 9.08 -6.78 -1.38
N ILE A 265 8.23 -7.26 -0.47
CA ILE A 265 8.51 -7.22 0.98
C ILE A 265 9.80 -7.99 1.28
N ARG A 266 9.99 -9.16 0.67
CA ARG A 266 11.20 -9.97 0.84
C ARG A 266 12.45 -9.25 0.36
N SER A 267 12.42 -8.51 -0.76
CA SER A 267 13.55 -7.68 -1.21
C SER A 267 13.97 -6.67 -0.15
N LEU A 268 13.00 -5.95 0.44
CA LEU A 268 13.25 -4.99 1.51
C LEU A 268 13.84 -5.66 2.76
N LEU A 269 13.34 -6.85 3.12
CA LEU A 269 13.87 -7.62 4.25
C LEU A 269 15.32 -8.06 4.01
N VAL A 270 15.66 -8.52 2.81
CA VAL A 270 17.03 -8.88 2.44
C VAL A 270 17.94 -7.66 2.52
N ALA A 271 17.52 -6.54 1.95
CA ALA A 271 18.24 -5.26 2.03
C ALA A 271 18.47 -4.81 3.48
N SER A 272 17.46 -4.96 4.34
CA SER A 272 17.56 -4.63 5.77
C SER A 272 18.58 -5.53 6.49
N VAL A 273 18.63 -6.82 6.16
CA VAL A 273 19.66 -7.74 6.70
C VAL A 273 21.07 -7.38 6.21
N GLU A 274 21.21 -7.02 4.93
CA GLU A 274 22.52 -6.72 4.32
C GLU A 274 23.12 -5.40 4.84
N THR A 275 22.28 -4.39 5.00
CA THR A 275 22.71 -3.06 5.45
C THR A 275 22.72 -2.91 6.97
N GLY A 276 21.89 -3.69 7.67
CA GLY A 276 21.60 -3.50 9.09
C GLY A 276 20.66 -2.31 9.38
N ASN A 277 20.10 -1.67 8.34
CA ASN A 277 19.18 -0.54 8.47
C ASN A 277 17.72 -1.01 8.51
N PRO A 278 16.83 -0.28 9.21
CA PRO A 278 15.40 -0.60 9.23
C PRO A 278 14.75 -0.38 7.86
N ILE A 279 13.62 -1.03 7.63
CA ILE A 279 12.72 -0.69 6.52
C ILE A 279 11.90 0.52 6.96
N ARG A 280 11.79 1.53 6.11
CA ARG A 280 10.98 2.73 6.32
C ARG A 280 9.77 2.70 5.41
N TRP A 281 8.59 2.95 5.98
CA TRP A 281 7.31 2.94 5.26
C TRP A 281 6.88 4.36 4.92
N CYS A 282 6.34 4.54 3.71
CA CYS A 282 5.96 5.84 3.13
C CYS A 282 4.51 5.87 2.65
#